data_AF-A0A2V9W3K1-F1
#
_entry.id   AF-A0A2V9W3K1-F1
#
_cell.length_a   1.000
_cell.length_b   1.000
_cell.length_c   1.000
_cell.angle_alpha   90.00
_cell.angle_beta   90.00
_cell.angle_gamma   90.00
#
_symmetry.space_group_name_H-M   'P 1'
#
loop_
_entity.id
_entity.type
_entity.pdbx_description
1 polymer ?
#
loop_
_entity_poly.entity_id
_entity_poly.type
_entity_poly.pdbx_seq_one_letter_code
_entity_poly.pdbx_strand_id
1 'polypeptide(L)' 'MAKKRGNPNWGKPELNTVPYTGATSFEEVAKRLCLSPQQYGNSAQLRDWVQKNKDHKYVPPGLLELWGLEVKG' A
#
# COMPACT_ATOMS: atom_id res chain seq x y z
N MET A 1 -34.73 -7.19 37.50
CA MET A 1 -33.36 -6.68 37.31
C MET A 1 -32.89 -7.11 35.92
N ALA A 2 -32.81 -6.17 34.98
CA ALA A 2 -32.72 -6.47 33.55
C ALA A 2 -31.27 -6.70 33.09
N LYS A 3 -31.02 -7.95 32.69
CA LYS A 3 -30.34 -8.41 31.46
C LYS A 3 -29.02 -7.72 31.08
N LYS A 4 -27.95 -8.53 31.15
CA LYS A 4 -26.66 -8.38 30.46
C LYS A 4 -26.85 -7.75 29.08
N ARG A 5 -26.26 -6.57 28.85
CA ARG A 5 -26.07 -6.02 27.51
C ARG A 5 -24.57 -5.79 27.36
N GLY A 6 -23.88 -6.81 26.86
CA GLY A 6 -22.53 -6.65 26.34
C GLY A 6 -22.55 -5.57 25.26
N ASN A 7 -21.48 -4.76 25.24
CA ASN A 7 -21.32 -3.67 24.29
C ASN A 7 -21.50 -4.19 22.85
N PRO A 8 -22.46 -3.69 22.05
CA PRO A 8 -22.70 -4.18 20.68
C PRO A 8 -21.59 -3.83 19.67
N ASN A 9 -20.51 -3.16 20.10
CA ASN A 9 -19.43 -2.71 19.22
C ASN A 9 -18.32 -3.73 18.95
N TRP A 10 -18.43 -4.99 19.38
CA TRP A 10 -17.42 -6.04 19.09
C TRP A 10 -17.43 -6.55 17.64
N GLY A 11 -18.27 -5.99 16.76
CA GLY A 11 -18.55 -6.55 15.43
C GLY A 11 -18.32 -5.61 14.25
N LYS A 12 -17.57 -4.52 14.40
CA LYS A 12 -17.20 -3.68 13.25
C LYS A 12 -15.74 -3.95 12.87
N PRO A 13 -15.45 -4.91 11.98
CA PRO A 13 -14.29 -4.75 11.13
C PRO A 13 -14.64 -3.58 10.23
N GLU A 14 -14.19 -2.37 10.57
CA GLU A 14 -14.15 -1.30 9.59
C GLU A 14 -13.22 -1.78 8.48
N LEU A 15 -13.87 -2.30 7.44
CA LEU A 15 -13.33 -2.81 6.20
C LEU A 15 -12.74 -1.63 5.39
N ASN A 16 -11.82 -0.88 5.99
CA ASN A 16 -10.79 -0.20 5.23
C ASN A 16 -9.63 -1.18 5.15
N THR A 17 -9.77 -2.11 4.21
CA THR A 17 -8.73 -3.03 3.75
C THR A 17 -7.61 -2.28 3.03
N VAL A 18 -7.07 -1.24 3.65
CA VAL A 18 -5.70 -0.83 3.38
C VAL A 18 -4.89 -1.82 4.22
N PRO A 19 -4.22 -2.82 3.62
CA PRO A 19 -3.33 -3.66 4.40
C PRO A 19 -2.39 -2.71 5.14
N TYR A 20 -2.32 -2.88 6.47
CA TYR A 20 -1.39 -2.16 7.32
C TYR A 20 0.02 -2.63 6.96
N THR A 21 0.53 -2.17 5.83
CA THR A 21 1.94 -2.21 5.49
C THR A 21 2.54 -1.05 6.26
N GLY A 22 3.33 -1.34 7.29
CA GLY A 22 4.06 -0.28 8.00
C GLY A 22 4.80 0.56 6.97
N ALA A 23 4.63 1.89 7.04
CA ALA A 23 5.00 2.84 5.98
C ALA A 23 6.30 2.44 5.27
N THR A 24 6.17 1.76 4.14
CA THR A 24 7.33 1.33 3.38
C THR A 24 7.94 2.56 2.70
N SER A 25 9.24 2.55 2.40
CA SER A 25 9.85 3.68 1.67
C SER A 25 9.13 3.98 0.34
N PHE A 26 8.49 2.97 -0.25
CA PHE A 26 7.60 3.13 -1.38
C PHE A 26 6.37 3.99 -1.06
N GLU A 27 5.64 3.68 0.02
CA GLU A 27 4.46 4.45 0.44
C GLU A 27 4.81 5.88 0.83
N GLU A 28 5.99 6.11 1.44
CA GLU A 28 6.46 7.47 1.71
C GLU A 28 6.65 8.28 0.43
N VAL A 29 7.21 7.66 -0.62
CA VAL A 29 7.42 8.32 -1.91
C VAL A 29 6.09 8.51 -2.64
N ALA A 30 5.22 7.50 -2.65
CA ALA A 30 3.89 7.61 -3.22
C ALA A 30 3.08 8.73 -2.55
N LYS A 31 3.17 8.87 -1.21
CA LYS A 31 2.54 9.94 -0.44
C LYS A 31 3.16 11.31 -0.74
N ARG A 32 4.49 11.41 -0.84
CA ARG A 32 5.17 12.66 -1.23
C ARG A 32 4.80 13.11 -2.64
N LEU A 33 4.54 12.15 -3.54
CA LEU A 33 4.07 12.41 -4.89
C LEU A 33 2.54 12.59 -4.98
N CYS A 34 1.81 12.51 -3.86
CA CYS A 34 0.34 12.57 -3.80
C CYS A 34 -0.34 11.62 -4.80
N LEU A 35 0.22 10.41 -4.97
CA LEU A 35 -0.30 9.43 -5.91
C LEU A 35 -1.30 8.50 -5.23
N SER A 36 -2.44 8.29 -5.89
CA SER A 36 -3.37 7.22 -5.53
C SER A 36 -2.91 5.87 -6.11
N PRO A 37 -3.34 4.73 -5.55
CA PRO A 37 -2.99 3.40 -6.07
C PRO A 37 -3.28 3.21 -7.57
N GLN A 38 -4.36 3.83 -8.04
CA GLN A 38 -4.78 3.82 -9.44
C GLN A 38 -3.84 4.64 -10.35
N GLN A 39 -3.12 5.61 -9.78
CA GLN A 39 -2.18 6.48 -10.48
C GLN A 39 -0.75 5.95 -10.44
N TYR A 40 -0.46 4.92 -9.64
CA TYR A 40 0.89 4.35 -9.56
C TYR A 40 1.35 3.89 -10.93
N GLY A 41 0.54 3.10 -11.65
CA GLY A 41 0.87 2.63 -13.00
C GLY A 41 1.17 3.75 -14.01
N ASN A 42 0.53 4.91 -13.86
CA ASN A 42 0.67 6.04 -14.78
C ASN A 42 1.72 7.07 -14.35
N SER A 43 2.35 6.91 -13.18
CA SER A 43 3.31 7.89 -12.67
C SER A 43 4.74 7.56 -13.09
N ALA A 44 5.27 8.35 -14.04
CA ALA A 44 6.66 8.24 -14.47
C ALA A 44 7.66 8.51 -13.33
N GLN A 45 7.35 9.46 -12.42
CA GLN A 45 8.21 9.75 -11.26
C GLN A 45 8.29 8.58 -10.28
N LEU A 46 7.17 7.90 -10.03
CA LEU A 46 7.16 6.73 -9.15
C LEU A 46 7.90 5.57 -9.82
N ARG A 47 7.76 5.40 -11.15
CA ARG A 47 8.46 4.38 -11.92
C ARG A 47 9.98 4.58 -11.90
N ASP A 48 10.48 5.80 -12.09
CA ASP A 48 11.93 6.11 -12.02
C ASP A 48 12.48 5.83 -10.61
N TRP A 49 11.73 6.24 -9.57
CA TRP A 49 12.12 5.94 -8.19
C TRP A 49 12.19 4.43 -7.95
N VAL A 50 11.16 3.69 -8.37
CA VAL A 50 11.14 2.22 -8.25
C VAL A 50 12.30 1.61 -9.02
N GLN A 51 12.60 2.04 -10.24
CA GLN A 51 13.73 1.50 -11.00
C GLN A 51 15.08 1.68 -10.29
N LYS A 52 15.26 2.80 -9.57
CA LYS A 52 16.49 3.08 -8.80
C LYS A 52 16.53 2.40 -7.44
N ASN A 53 15.39 2.08 -6.85
CA ASN A 53 15.29 1.62 -5.47
C ASN A 53 14.78 0.17 -5.34
N LYS A 54 14.28 -0.47 -6.40
CA LYS A 54 13.68 -1.81 -6.35
C LYS A 54 14.59 -2.90 -5.80
N ASP A 55 15.90 -2.76 -5.97
CA ASP A 55 16.91 -3.72 -5.50
C ASP A 55 17.29 -3.49 -4.02
N HIS A 56 16.98 -2.29 -3.48
CA HIS A 56 17.35 -1.87 -2.11
C HIS A 56 16.14 -1.66 -1.18
N LYS A 57 14.96 -1.44 -1.76
CA LYS A 57 13.72 -1.08 -1.06
C LYS A 57 12.61 -1.99 -1.54
N TYR A 58 11.73 -2.35 -0.61
CA TYR A 58 10.53 -3.10 -0.94
C TYR A 58 9.64 -2.31 -1.90
N VAL A 59 9.30 -2.93 -3.02
CA VAL A 59 8.32 -2.43 -4.00
C VAL A 59 7.24 -3.50 -4.15
N PRO A 60 5.94 -3.13 -4.15
CA PRO A 60 4.86 -4.09 -4.28
C PRO A 60 4.97 -4.88 -5.59
N PRO A 61 4.88 -6.23 -5.56
CA PRO A 61 4.99 -7.06 -6.76
C PRO A 61 3.91 -6.72 -7.80
N GLY A 62 2.69 -6.43 -7.39
CA GLY A 62 1.64 -6.01 -8.33
C GLY A 62 1.97 -4.73 -9.10
N LEU A 63 2.80 -3.84 -8.54
CA LEU A 63 3.26 -2.64 -9.23
C LEU A 63 4.41 -2.93 -10.19
N LEU A 64 5.31 -3.83 -9.80
CA LEU A 64 6.38 -4.34 -10.65
C LEU A 64 5.79 -5.02 -11.90
N GLU A 65 4.76 -5.85 -11.71
CA GLU A 65 4.01 -6.48 -12.80
C GLU A 65 3.33 -5.45 -13.71
N LEU A 66 2.67 -4.42 -13.14
CA LEU A 66 2.02 -3.36 -13.91
C LEU A 66 2.98 -2.60 -14.85
N TRP A 67 4.24 -2.44 -14.45
CA TRP A 67 5.26 -1.78 -15.26
C TRP A 67 6.14 -2.73 -16.08
N GLY A 68 5.95 -4.04 -15.96
CA GLY A 68 6.83 -5.06 -16.55
C GLY A 68 8.26 -4.99 -16.00
N LEU A 69 8.43 -4.56 -14.75
CA LEU A 69 9.71 -4.51 -14.09
C LEU A 69 9.93 -5.80 -13.32
N GLU A 70 10.95 -6.57 -13.68
CA GLU A 70 11.36 -7.74 -12.90
C GLU A 70 12.43 -7.31 -11.88
N VAL A 71 12.23 -7.61 -10.60
CA VAL A 71 13.30 -7.55 -9.60
C VAL A 71 14.05 -8.86 -9.73
N LYS A 72 15.30 -8.81 -10.19
CA LYS A 72 16.17 -9.99 -10.17
C LYS A 72 16.50 -10.27 -8.70
N GLY A 73 15.85 -11.29 -8.15
CA GLY A 73 16.25 -11.91 -6.90
C GLY A 73 17.64 -12.54 -7.00
#